data_AF-A0A151Z0X5-F1
#
_entry.id   AF-A0A151Z0X5-F1
#
_cell.length_a   1.000
_cell.length_b   1.000
_cell.length_c   1.000
_cell.angle_alpha   90.00
_cell.angle_beta   90.00
_cell.angle_gamma   90.00
#
_symmetry.space_group_name_H-M   'P 1'
#
loop_
_entity.id
_entity.type
_entity.pdbx_description
1 polymer ?
#
loop_
_entity_poly.entity_id
_entity_poly.type
_entity_poly.pdbx_seq_one_letter_code
_entity_poly.pdbx_strand_id
1 'polypeptide(L)'
;MEWYKKVNMDAKAAFLLTMTERVLDPIENYDWYAIVRTSMDACWEWVEEKKNHGDDLYENVENEDEEGLIFIEGVAYESDKVYSPQVKLVWACVLDVYVLASLSI
;
A
#
# COMPACT_ATOMS: atom_id res chain seq x y z
N MET A 1 -19.87 -6.32 1.63
CA MET A 1 -20.16 -5.76 0.29
C MET A 1 -20.32 -6.90 -0.72
N GLU A 2 -21.54 -7.30 -1.06
CA GLU A 2 -21.76 -8.44 -1.97
C GLU A 2 -21.42 -8.14 -3.43
N TRP A 3 -21.47 -6.87 -3.84
CA TRP A 3 -21.06 -6.44 -5.19
C TRP A 3 -19.56 -6.66 -5.42
N TYR A 4 -18.74 -6.45 -4.39
CA TYR A 4 -17.28 -6.58 -4.44
C TYR A 4 -16.83 -8.01 -4.76
N LYS A 5 -17.64 -9.03 -4.42
CA LYS A 5 -17.35 -10.42 -4.76
C LYS A 5 -17.55 -10.73 -6.26
N LYS A 6 -18.28 -9.88 -6.98
CA LYS A 6 -18.71 -10.10 -8.38
C LYS A 6 -17.87 -9.34 -9.42
N VAL A 7 -16.99 -8.44 -8.98
CA VAL A 7 -16.04 -7.73 -9.84
C VAL A 7 -14.75 -8.53 -10.02
N ASN A 8 -14.04 -8.32 -11.13
CA ASN A 8 -12.73 -8.96 -11.36
C ASN A 8 -11.66 -8.36 -10.43
N MET A 9 -10.50 -9.02 -10.34
CA MET A 9 -9.43 -8.61 -9.41
C MET A 9 -8.89 -7.21 -9.75
N ASP A 10 -8.74 -6.89 -11.03
CA ASP A 10 -8.26 -5.57 -11.49
C ASP A 10 -9.16 -4.43 -11.00
N ALA A 11 -10.48 -4.58 -11.13
CA ALA A 11 -11.44 -3.59 -10.67
C ALA A 11 -11.46 -3.48 -9.14
N LYS A 12 -11.19 -4.58 -8.42
CA LYS A 12 -11.04 -4.56 -6.96
C LYS A 12 -9.78 -3.82 -6.53
N ALA A 13 -8.66 -4.08 -7.20
CA ALA A 13 -7.39 -3.40 -6.97
C ALA A 13 -7.53 -1.90 -7.23
N ALA A 14 -8.06 -1.49 -8.39
CA ALA A 14 -8.31 -0.10 -8.72
C ALA A 14 -9.25 0.60 -7.72
N PHE A 15 -10.31 -0.10 -7.28
CA PHE A 15 -11.24 0.44 -6.27
C PHE A 15 -10.55 0.69 -4.93
N LEU A 16 -9.80 -0.29 -4.41
CA LEU A 16 -9.07 -0.14 -3.15
C LEU A 16 -7.99 0.94 -3.26
N LEU A 17 -7.23 0.94 -4.36
CA LEU A 17 -6.18 1.94 -4.62
C LEU A 17 -6.76 3.36 -4.59
N THR A 18 -7.90 3.58 -5.26
CA THR A 18 -8.62 4.87 -5.23
C THR A 18 -9.09 5.24 -3.82
N MET A 19 -9.54 4.26 -3.02
CA MET A 19 -9.97 4.52 -1.64
C MET A 19 -8.78 4.86 -0.74
N THR A 20 -7.65 4.18 -0.91
CA THR A 20 -6.42 4.42 -0.14
C THR A 20 -5.83 5.79 -0.46
N GLU A 21 -5.80 6.22 -1.72
CA GLU A 21 -5.38 7.58 -2.12
C GLU A 21 -6.10 8.68 -1.33
N ARG A 22 -7.41 8.51 -1.10
CA ARG A 22 -8.24 9.49 -0.39
C ARG A 22 -7.95 9.61 1.09
N VAL A 23 -7.15 8.71 1.65
CA VAL A 23 -6.84 8.68 3.08
C VAL A 23 -5.35 8.85 3.35
N LEU A 24 -4.54 9.25 2.36
CA LEU A 24 -3.10 9.50 2.53
C LEU A 24 -2.78 10.83 3.21
N ASP A 25 -3.64 11.84 3.13
CA ASP A 25 -3.42 13.18 3.71
C ASP A 25 -2.89 13.17 5.17
N PRO A 26 -3.39 12.31 6.09
CA PRO A 26 -2.91 12.28 7.47
C PRO A 26 -1.46 11.85 7.63
N ILE A 27 -0.87 11.22 6.61
CA ILE A 27 0.49 10.68 6.65
C ILE A 27 1.52 11.45 5.81
N GLU A 28 1.10 12.49 5.07
CA GLU A 28 1.98 13.23 4.14
C GLU A 28 3.23 13.84 4.80
N ASN A 29 3.14 14.18 6.09
CA ASN A 29 4.21 14.85 6.84
C ASN A 29 5.16 13.89 7.55
N TYR A 30 5.00 12.56 7.39
CA TYR A 30 5.93 11.60 7.98
C TYR A 30 7.11 11.36 7.04
N ASP A 31 8.29 11.16 7.63
CA ASP A 31 9.56 10.97 6.90
C ASP A 31 9.51 9.80 5.91
N TRP A 32 8.68 8.79 6.19
CA TRP A 32 8.49 7.60 5.38
C TRP A 32 7.36 7.73 4.32
N TYR A 33 6.69 8.88 4.22
CA TYR A 33 5.61 9.09 3.25
C TYR A 33 6.08 8.89 1.80
N ALA A 34 7.34 9.25 1.50
CA ALA A 34 7.92 9.07 0.17
C ALA A 34 7.93 7.60 -0.28
N ILE A 35 8.13 6.66 0.66
CA ILE A 35 8.05 5.23 0.41
C ILE A 35 6.62 4.87 0.04
N VAL A 36 5.63 5.28 0.85
CA VAL A 36 4.21 5.04 0.56
C VAL A 36 3.78 5.60 -0.79
N ARG A 37 4.24 6.81 -1.15
CA ARG A 37 3.90 7.42 -2.44
C ARG A 37 4.47 6.62 -3.61
N THR A 38 5.76 6.32 -3.58
CA THR A 38 6.44 5.47 -4.59
C THR A 38 5.71 4.14 -4.74
N SER A 39 5.31 3.59 -3.60
CA SER A 39 4.60 2.34 -3.52
C SER A 39 3.20 2.39 -4.18
N MET A 40 2.44 3.42 -3.88
CA MET A 40 1.13 3.64 -4.49
C MET A 40 1.22 3.91 -6.00
N ASP A 41 2.26 4.61 -6.46
CA ASP A 41 2.51 4.83 -7.89
C ASP A 41 2.78 3.52 -8.62
N ALA A 42 3.60 2.63 -8.05
CA ALA A 42 3.86 1.30 -8.63
C ALA A 42 2.58 0.45 -8.75
N CYS A 43 1.66 0.58 -7.78
CA CYS A 43 0.34 -0.07 -7.85
C CYS A 43 -0.52 0.51 -8.99
N TRP A 44 -0.48 1.82 -9.22
CA TRP A 44 -1.19 2.45 -10.35
C TRP A 44 -0.62 2.01 -11.69
N GLU A 45 0.69 2.03 -11.86
CA GLU A 45 1.36 1.55 -13.07
C GLU A 45 0.99 0.09 -13.38
N TRP A 46 0.87 -0.75 -12.34
CA TRP A 46 0.38 -2.12 -12.50
C TRP A 46 -1.08 -2.18 -12.94
N VAL A 47 -1.99 -1.40 -12.32
CA VAL A 47 -3.42 -1.39 -12.69
C VAL A 47 -3.60 -0.92 -14.14
N GLU A 48 -2.87 0.10 -14.56
CA GLU A 48 -3.04 0.76 -15.86
C GLU A 48 -2.35 0.01 -17.01
N GLU A 49 -1.12 -0.46 -16.80
CA GLU A 49 -0.28 -0.97 -17.88
C GLU A 49 -0.01 -2.48 -17.79
N LYS A 50 -0.38 -3.14 -16.68
CA LYS A 50 -0.02 -4.54 -16.38
C LYS A 50 1.48 -4.80 -16.53
N LYS A 51 2.31 -3.76 -16.36
CA LYS A 51 3.74 -3.78 -16.73
C LYS A 51 4.66 -4.43 -15.71
N ASN A 52 4.22 -4.58 -14.46
CA ASN A 52 5.06 -5.11 -13.37
C ASN A 52 4.63 -6.55 -13.04
N HIS A 53 5.61 -7.47 -12.91
CA HIS A 53 5.35 -8.79 -12.36
C HIS A 53 5.09 -8.65 -10.85
N GLY A 54 4.32 -9.57 -10.26
CA GLY A 54 3.91 -9.46 -8.85
C GLY A 54 5.05 -9.50 -7.87
N ASP A 55 6.13 -10.14 -8.31
CA ASP A 55 7.39 -10.23 -7.58
C ASP A 55 8.05 -8.83 -7.45
N ASP A 56 7.96 -7.96 -8.47
CA ASP A 56 8.51 -6.60 -8.43
C ASP A 56 7.77 -5.71 -7.40
N LEU A 57 6.47 -5.94 -7.22
CA LEU A 57 5.68 -5.26 -6.18
C LEU A 57 6.02 -5.80 -4.78
N TYR A 58 6.35 -7.09 -4.68
CA TYR A 58 6.70 -7.72 -3.41
C TYR A 58 8.08 -7.27 -2.90
N GLU A 59 9.05 -7.07 -3.80
CA GLU A 59 10.36 -6.51 -3.45
C GLU A 59 10.27 -5.11 -2.82
N ASN A 60 9.32 -4.27 -3.27
CA ASN A 60 9.07 -2.96 -2.65
C ASN A 60 8.47 -3.04 -1.24
N VAL A 61 7.83 -4.16 -0.89
CA VAL A 61 7.27 -4.40 0.46
C VAL A 61 8.35 -4.94 1.40
N GLU A 62 9.14 -5.90 0.93
CA GLU A 62 10.11 -6.64 1.73
C GLU A 62 11.49 -5.98 1.81
N ASN A 63 11.79 -5.00 0.92
CA ASN A 63 13.12 -4.43 0.71
C ASN A 63 13.98 -4.40 2.00
N GLU A 64 15.01 -5.25 2.01
CA GLU A 64 15.85 -5.58 3.17
C GLU A 64 16.68 -4.37 3.68
N ASP A 65 16.81 -3.30 2.87
CA ASP A 65 17.64 -2.13 3.15
C ASP A 65 16.94 -1.03 3.99
N GLU A 66 16.12 -1.39 4.99
CA GLU A 66 15.38 -0.44 5.86
C GLU A 66 14.39 0.52 5.15
N GLU A 67 14.17 0.33 3.84
CA GLU A 67 13.29 1.18 3.00
C GLU A 67 12.01 0.46 2.56
N GLY A 68 11.83 -0.82 2.92
CA GLY A 68 10.62 -1.59 2.62
C GLY A 68 9.40 -1.17 3.45
N LEU A 69 8.20 -1.37 2.91
CA LEU A 69 6.96 -1.09 3.66
C LEU A 69 6.92 -1.88 5.00
N ILE A 70 7.46 -3.10 5.06
CA ILE A 70 7.55 -3.88 6.32
C ILE A 70 8.42 -3.19 7.39
N PHE A 71 9.44 -2.43 7.00
CA PHE A 71 10.24 -1.66 7.96
C PHE A 71 9.43 -0.52 8.59
N ILE A 72 8.52 0.10 7.84
CA ILE A 72 7.61 1.12 8.38
C ILE A 72 6.64 0.48 9.37
N GLU A 73 6.17 -0.75 9.16
CA GLU A 73 5.37 -1.48 10.15
C GLU A 73 6.14 -1.71 11.45
N GLY A 74 7.40 -2.15 11.37
CA GLY A 74 8.29 -2.27 12.53
C GLY A 74 8.47 -0.94 13.28
N VAL A 75 8.73 0.15 12.56
CA VAL A 75 8.87 1.49 13.18
C VAL A 75 7.54 2.03 13.72
N ALA A 76 6.40 1.71 13.10
CA ALA A 76 5.07 2.18 13.49
C ALA A 76 4.50 1.46 14.73
N TYR A 77 4.94 0.24 14.99
CA TYR A 77 4.47 -0.59 16.10
C TYR A 77 5.51 -0.81 17.22
N GLU A 78 6.82 -0.70 16.95
CA GLU A 78 7.88 -0.94 17.94
C GLU A 78 8.66 0.30 18.40
N SER A 79 8.53 1.46 17.75
CA SER A 79 9.25 2.67 18.18
C SER A 79 8.54 3.43 19.32
N ASP A 80 9.31 4.21 20.10
CA ASP A 80 8.80 5.17 21.10
C ASP A 80 7.89 6.27 20.50
N LYS A 81 7.74 6.33 19.16
CA LYS A 81 6.81 7.23 18.48
C LYS A 81 5.40 6.63 18.51
N VAL A 82 4.54 7.21 19.34
CA VAL A 82 3.11 6.88 19.36
C VAL A 82 2.41 7.49 18.14
N TYR A 83 2.26 6.71 17.08
CA TYR A 83 1.41 7.08 15.95
C TYR A 83 -0.06 7.05 16.36
N SER A 84 -0.84 8.01 15.84
CA SER A 84 -2.27 8.06 16.11
C SER A 84 -2.98 6.81 15.53
N PRO A 85 -4.12 6.37 16.09
CA PRO A 85 -4.90 5.28 15.52
C PRO A 85 -5.27 5.50 14.04
N GLN A 86 -5.41 6.75 13.63
CA GLN A 86 -5.75 7.12 12.25
C GLN A 86 -4.60 6.78 11.30
N VAL A 87 -3.37 7.10 11.69
CA VAL A 87 -2.16 6.79 10.90
C VAL A 87 -1.98 5.28 10.74
N LYS A 88 -2.26 4.51 11.79
CA LYS A 88 -2.23 3.03 11.72
C LYS A 88 -3.28 2.45 10.77
N LEU A 89 -4.46 3.07 10.69
CA LEU A 89 -5.50 2.66 9.74
C LEU A 89 -5.13 3.00 8.30
N VAL A 90 -4.59 4.20 8.06
CA VAL A 90 -4.08 4.59 6.72
C VAL A 90 -2.99 3.62 6.28
N TRP A 91 -2.09 3.27 7.18
CA TRP A 91 -1.05 2.29 6.94
C TRP A 91 -1.62 0.91 6.54
N ALA A 92 -2.60 0.40 7.27
CA ALA A 92 -3.27 -0.85 6.92
C ALA A 92 -3.91 -0.80 5.52
N CYS A 93 -4.49 0.33 5.13
CA CYS A 93 -5.04 0.51 3.79
C CYS A 93 -3.98 0.45 2.67
N VAL A 94 -2.76 0.92 2.94
CA VAL A 94 -1.63 0.83 2.00
C VAL A 94 -1.19 -0.62 1.83
N LEU A 95 -1.03 -1.35 2.94
CA LEU A 95 -0.67 -2.78 2.90
C LEU A 95 -1.74 -3.63 2.21
N ASP A 96 -3.03 -3.39 2.49
CA ASP A 96 -4.14 -4.12 1.87
C ASP A 96 -4.16 -3.97 0.34
N VAL A 97 -3.88 -2.76 -0.16
CA VAL A 97 -3.77 -2.48 -1.60
C VAL A 97 -2.62 -3.27 -2.20
N TYR A 98 -1.47 -3.29 -1.52
CA TYR A 98 -0.28 -3.98 -1.97
C TYR A 98 -0.48 -5.49 -2.08
N VAL A 99 -0.99 -6.10 -1.02
CA VAL A 99 -1.30 -7.54 -0.98
C VAL A 99 -2.31 -7.89 -2.07
N LEU A 100 -3.30 -7.04 -2.31
CA LEU A 100 -4.31 -7.32 -3.32
C LEU A 100 -3.77 -7.15 -4.74
N ALA A 101 -2.91 -6.16 -5.00
CA ALA A 101 -2.24 -5.96 -6.28
C ALA A 101 -1.30 -7.13 -6.60
N SER A 102 -0.51 -7.62 -5.63
CA SER A 102 0.40 -8.75 -5.82
C SER A 102 -0.31 -10.09 -6.05
N LEU A 103 -1.46 -10.31 -5.38
CA LEU A 103 -2.29 -11.51 -5.58
C LEU A 103 -3.14 -11.50 -6.87
N SER A 104 -3.15 -10.39 -7.61
CA SER A 104 -3.93 -10.24 -8.84
C SER A 104 -3.15 -10.61 -10.11
N ILE A 105 -1.98 -11.24 -9.93
CA ILE A 105 -1.01 -11.63 -10.97
C ILE A 105 -1.00 -13.15 -11.10
#